data_AF-A0A4Y9YEI1-F1
#
_entry.id   AF-A0A4Y9YEI1-F1
#
_cell.length_a   1.000
_cell.length_b   1.000
_cell.length_c   1.000
_cell.angle_alpha   90.00
_cell.angle_beta   90.00
_cell.angle_gamma   90.00
#
_symmetry.space_group_name_H-M   'P 1'
#
loop_
_entity.id
_entity.type
_entity.pdbx_description
1 polymer ?
#
loop_
_entity_poly.entity_id
_entity_poly.type
_entity_poly.pdbx_seq_one_letter_code
_entity_poly.pdbx_strand_id
1 'polypeptide(L)' 'MEDDYYSVESILAENQKIQCQFKIDIPDMGHLDGGNERDIKALSKIQIPMWMAYILIYSLVMSGYVPHPQLSS' A
#
# COMPACT_ATOMS: atom_id res chain seq x y z
N MET A 1 -0.82 -12.33 21.72
CA MET A 1 -0.14 -12.13 20.43
C MET A 1 -1.22 -11.48 19.58
N GLU A 2 -1.14 -10.18 19.34
CA GLU A 2 -2.24 -9.43 18.69
C GLU A 2 -2.23 -9.55 17.15
N ASP A 3 -1.24 -10.23 16.59
CA ASP A 3 -1.05 -10.47 15.15
C ASP A 3 -1.14 -11.97 14.80
N ASP A 4 -2.25 -12.62 15.17
CA ASP A 4 -2.52 -13.98 14.74
C ASP A 4 -2.92 -14.00 13.25
N TYR A 5 -2.17 -14.73 12.42
CA TYR A 5 -2.40 -14.85 10.97
C TYR A 5 -3.84 -15.25 10.59
N TYR A 6 -4.54 -16.00 11.46
CA TYR A 6 -5.91 -16.45 11.25
C TYR A 6 -6.97 -15.58 11.93
N SER A 7 -6.56 -14.50 12.61
CA SER A 7 -7.51 -13.57 13.23
C SER A 7 -8.25 -12.78 12.16
N VAL A 8 -9.58 -12.80 12.25
CA VAL A 8 -10.44 -12.01 11.36
C VAL A 8 -10.17 -10.52 11.52
N GLU A 9 -9.85 -10.06 12.73
CA GLU A 9 -9.53 -8.66 13.00
C GLU A 9 -8.23 -8.24 12.31
N SER A 10 -7.19 -9.08 12.37
CA SER A 10 -5.92 -8.85 11.69
C SER A 10 -6.10 -8.84 10.17
N ILE A 11 -6.87 -9.79 9.61
CA ILE A 11 -7.20 -9.83 8.17
C ILE A 11 -7.94 -8.56 7.73
N LEU A 12 -8.89 -8.09 8.54
CA LEU A 12 -9.68 -6.91 8.21
C LEU A 12 -8.86 -5.62 8.31
N ALA A 13 -7.96 -5.53 9.30
CA ALA A 13 -7.02 -4.43 9.45
C ALA A 13 -6.04 -4.37 8.26
N GLU A 14 -5.50 -5.51 7.84
CA GLU A 14 -4.58 -5.61 6.70
C GLU A 14 -5.21 -5.29 5.35
N ASN A 15 -6.54 -5.42 5.22
CA ASN A 15 -7.27 -5.06 4.01
C ASN A 15 -7.40 -3.54 3.80
N GLN A 16 -7.16 -2.73 4.84
CA GLN A 16 -7.29 -1.27 4.74
C GLN A 16 -6.38 -0.70 3.64
N LYS A 17 -6.93 0.20 2.83
CA LYS A 17 -6.18 0.85 1.76
C LYS A 17 -5.37 2.01 2.31
N ILE A 18 -4.08 2.04 2.00
CA ILE A 18 -3.18 3.15 2.31
C ILE A 18 -2.65 3.79 1.05
N GLN A 19 -2.45 5.11 1.10
CA GLN A 19 -1.87 5.85 -0.01
C GLN A 19 -0.36 5.62 -0.06
N CYS A 20 0.13 5.13 -1.18
CA CYS A 20 1.56 4.91 -1.40
C CYS A 20 2.02 5.56 -2.70
N GLN A 21 3.29 5.93 -2.75
CA GLN A 21 3.91 6.48 -3.95
C GLN A 21 4.94 5.51 -4.53
N PHE A 22 4.84 5.24 -5.83
CA PHE A 22 5.82 4.43 -6.55
C PHE A 22 7.02 5.29 -6.93
N LYS A 23 8.24 4.76 -6.76
CA LYS A 23 9.48 5.47 -7.09
C LYS A 23 9.93 5.23 -8.54
N ILE A 24 9.46 4.14 -9.14
CA ILE A 24 9.81 3.70 -10.49
C ILE A 24 8.55 3.35 -11.28
N ASP A 25 8.67 3.29 -12.60
CA ASP A 25 7.61 2.75 -13.45
C ASP A 25 7.49 1.24 -13.25
N ILE A 26 6.26 0.74 -13.12
CA ILE A 26 5.97 -0.70 -12.99
C ILE A 26 5.09 -1.11 -14.18
N PRO A 27 5.58 -1.95 -15.10
CA PRO A 27 4.79 -2.39 -16.24
C PRO A 27 3.64 -3.32 -15.83
N ASP A 28 2.54 -3.28 -16.57
CA ASP A 28 1.37 -4.19 -16.45
C ASP A 28 0.64 -4.16 -15.09
N MET A 29 0.94 -3.19 -14.21
CA MET A 29 0.35 -3.04 -12.87
C MET A 29 -0.65 -1.87 -12.72
N GLY A 30 -1.02 -1.18 -13.80
CA GLY A 30 -1.89 0.00 -13.72
C GLY A 30 -3.32 -0.27 -13.21
N HIS A 31 -3.75 -1.54 -13.23
CA HIS A 31 -5.03 -1.97 -12.68
C HIS A 31 -5.12 -1.89 -11.14
N LEU A 32 -3.99 -1.74 -10.43
CA LEU A 32 -3.95 -1.63 -8.97
C LEU A 32 -4.63 -0.35 -8.46
N ASP A 33 -4.69 0.71 -9.27
CA ASP A 33 -5.39 1.96 -8.94
C ASP A 33 -6.90 1.92 -9.29
N GLY A 34 -7.40 0.77 -9.77
CA GLY A 34 -8.77 0.62 -10.26
C GLY A 34 -9.02 1.29 -11.62
N GLY A 35 -7.96 1.75 -12.29
CA GLY A 35 -7.99 2.33 -13.62
C GLY A 35 -7.86 1.30 -14.74
N ASN A 36 -7.91 1.79 -15.98
CA ASN A 36 -7.66 1.00 -17.19
C ASN A 36 -6.23 1.21 -17.74
N GLU A 37 -5.35 1.77 -16.89
CA GLU A 37 -3.96 1.98 -17.27
C GLU A 37 -3.21 0.64 -17.29
N ARG A 38 -2.30 0.52 -18.24
CA ARG A 38 -1.45 -0.67 -18.35
C ARG A 38 -0.35 -0.65 -17.29
N ASP A 39 0.31 0.48 -17.10
CA ASP A 39 1.50 0.60 -16.25
C ASP A 39 1.24 1.57 -15.10
N ILE A 40 1.93 1.38 -13.97
CA ILE A 40 2.03 2.39 -12.93
C ILE A 40 3.20 3.29 -13.26
N LYS A 41 2.96 4.61 -13.33
CA LYS A 41 4.03 5.59 -13.57
C LYS A 41 4.80 5.91 -12.28
N ALA A 42 6.08 6.21 -12.41
CA ALA A 42 6.87 6.75 -11.32
C ALA A 42 6.19 8.00 -10.73
N LEU A 43 6.30 8.16 -9.42
CA LEU A 43 5.68 9.23 -8.61
C LEU A 43 4.15 9.21 -8.53
N SER A 44 3.48 8.27 -9.21
CA SER A 44 2.03 8.06 -9.04
C SER A 44 1.70 7.71 -7.59
N LYS A 45 0.55 8.22 -7.13
CA LYS A 45 0.01 7.96 -5.79
C LYS A 45 -1.21 7.08 -5.96
N ILE A 46 -1.12 5.83 -5.53
CA ILE A 46 -2.22 4.87 -5.63
C ILE A 46 -2.59 4.34 -4.25
N GLN A 47 -3.84 3.89 -4.10
CA GLN A 47 -4.33 3.30 -2.85
C GLN A 47 -4.33 1.78 -2.93
N ILE A 48 -3.39 1.14 -2.23
CA ILE A 48 -3.28 -0.32 -2.17
C ILE A 48 -3.54 -0.85 -0.76
N PRO A 49 -3.99 -2.10 -0.62
CA PRO A 49 -4.13 -2.75 0.68
C PRO A 49 -2.81 -2.82 1.44
N MET A 50 -2.90 -2.73 2.76
CA MET A 50 -1.77 -2.67 3.67
C MET A 50 -0.86 -3.91 3.56
N TRP A 51 -1.45 -5.12 3.42
CA TRP A 51 -0.69 -6.36 3.20
C TRP A 51 0.16 -6.34 1.92
N MET A 52 -0.30 -5.71 0.83
CA MET A 52 0.51 -5.56 -0.38
C MET A 52 1.60 -4.51 -0.19
N ALA A 53 1.28 -3.41 0.47
CA ALA A 53 2.21 -2.32 0.67
C ALA A 53 3.47 -2.75 1.43
N TYR A 54 3.34 -3.61 2.44
CA TYR A 54 4.52 -4.12 3.16
C TYR A 54 5.52 -4.82 2.25
N ILE A 55 5.03 -5.69 1.35
CA ILE A 55 5.87 -6.46 0.43
C ILE A 55 6.60 -5.51 -0.52
N LEU A 56 5.90 -4.51 -1.06
CA LEU A 56 6.44 -3.59 -2.04
C LEU A 56 7.37 -2.53 -1.42
N ILE A 57 7.06 -2.03 -0.22
CA ILE A 57 7.97 -1.11 0.50
C ILE A 57 9.28 -1.82 0.85
N TYR A 58 9.23 -3.09 1.26
CA TYR A 58 10.44 -3.88 1.53
C TYR A 58 11.31 -4.04 0.29
N SER A 59 10.71 -4.15 -0.90
CA SER A 59 11.42 -4.17 -2.18
C SER A 59 11.98 -2.81 -2.64
N LEU A 60 11.86 -1.76 -1.81
CA LEU A 60 12.32 -0.39 -2.03
C LEU A 60 11.71 0.35 -3.25
N VAL A 61 10.77 -0.27 -3.96
CA VAL A 61 10.11 0.33 -5.14
C VAL A 61 9.05 1.38 -4.77
N MET A 62 8.70 1.50 -3.48
CA MET A 62 7.65 2.40 -2.98
C MET A 62 8.09 3.22 -1.75
N SER A 63 7.41 4.35 -1.55
CA SER A 63 7.42 5.11 -0.30
C SER A 63 6.00 5.13 0.26
N GLY A 64 5.82 4.58 1.45
CA GLY A 64 4.55 4.65 2.17
C GLY A 64 4.36 6.01 2.82
N TYR A 65 3.15 6.57 2.75
CA TYR A 65 2.75 7.68 3.61
C TYR A 65 2.18 7.07 4.89
N VAL A 66 2.97 7.00 5.97
CA VAL A 66 2.43 6.68 7.29
C VAL A 66 1.75 7.96 7.79
N PRO A 67 0.41 8.00 7.94
CA PRO A 67 -0.22 9.15 8.54
C PRO A 67 0.34 9.29 9.96
N HIS A 68 1.05 10.39 10.21
CA HIS A 68 1.55 10.72 11.55
C HIS A 68 0.37 10.63 12.52
N PRO A 69 0.44 9.83 13.59
CA PRO A 69 -0.52 9.95 14.68
C PRO A 69 -0.39 11.40 15.17
N GLN A 70 -1.45 12.18 14.99
CA GLN A 70 -1.54 13.51 15.57
C GLN A 70 -1.42 13.30 17.08
N LEU A 71 -0.24 13.56 17.64
CA LEU A 71 -0.08 13.72 19.08
C LEU A 71 -0.98 14.91 19.44
N SER A 72 -2.19 14.64 19.94
CA SER A 72 -3.00 15.66 20.58
C SER A 72 -2.26 16.09 21.84
N SER A 73 -1.64 17.26 21.78
CA SER A 73 -1.18 17.98 22.97
C SER A 73 -2.34 18.48 23.80
#